data_AF-W7BNJ5-F1
#
_entry.id   AF-W7BNJ5-F1
#
_cell.length_a   1.000
_cell.length_b   1.000
_cell.length_c   1.000
_cell.angle_alpha   90.00
_cell.angle_beta   90.00
_cell.angle_gamma   90.00
#
_symmetry.space_group_name_H-M   'P 1'
#
loop_
_entity.id
_entity.type
_entity.pdbx_description
1 polymer ?
#
loop_
_entity_poly.entity_id
_entity_poly.type
_entity_poly.pdbx_seq_one_letter_code
_entity_poly.pdbx_strand_id
1 'polypeptide(L)'
;MAPIRLVTGLGALMFVIAIVIGIYTFIQHLSGTATTGWSSLMLSIWAIGGVQMMSLGVVGEYIGRIYSEVKQRPRFIVEQNSYVEK
;
A
#
# COMPACT_ATOMS: atom_id res chain seq x y z
N MET A 1 -10.95 -2.04 -13.77
CA MET A 1 -10.12 -2.89 -12.89
C MET A 1 -8.62 -2.54 -12.94
N ALA A 2 -8.10 -2.00 -14.04
CA ALA A 2 -6.69 -1.62 -14.18
C ALA A 2 -6.11 -0.58 -13.17
N PRO A 3 -6.83 0.46 -12.71
CA PRO A 3 -6.20 1.49 -11.87
C PRO A 3 -6.01 1.08 -10.40
N ILE A 4 -6.88 0.21 -9.85
CA ILE A 4 -6.80 -0.18 -8.43
C ILE A 4 -5.66 -1.17 -8.16
N ARG A 5 -5.39 -2.09 -9.10
CA ARG A 5 -4.26 -3.03 -8.99
C ARG A 5 -2.89 -2.32 -9.01
N LEU A 6 -2.79 -1.19 -9.71
CA LEU A 6 -1.58 -0.36 -9.72
C LEU A 6 -1.33 0.30 -8.35
N VAL A 7 -2.37 0.81 -7.70
CA VAL A 7 -2.25 1.46 -6.38
C VAL A 7 -1.89 0.45 -5.29
N THR A 8 -2.47 -0.75 -5.33
CA THR A 8 -2.09 -1.84 -4.40
C THR A 8 -0.66 -2.34 -4.66
N GLY A 9 -0.24 -2.43 -5.92
CA GLY A 9 1.15 -2.75 -6.27
C GLY A 9 2.15 -1.69 -5.78
N LEU A 10 1.80 -0.40 -5.90
CA LEU A 10 2.60 0.72 -5.37
C LEU A 10 2.69 0.70 -3.84
N GLY A 11 1.60 0.40 -3.14
CA GLY A 11 1.59 0.25 -1.68
C GLY A 11 2.48 -0.90 -1.21
N ALA A 12 2.43 -2.05 -1.90
CA ALA A 12 3.29 -3.19 -1.61
C ALA A 12 4.78 -2.87 -1.85
N LEU A 13 5.10 -2.14 -2.93
CA LEU A 13 6.47 -1.71 -3.21
C LEU A 13 7.02 -0.78 -2.12
N MET A 14 6.21 0.18 -1.67
CA MET A 14 6.57 1.10 -0.58
C MET A 14 6.78 0.36 0.76
N PHE A 15 5.98 -0.67 1.03
CA PHE A 15 6.14 -1.50 2.22
C PHE A 15 7.47 -2.27 2.22
N VAL A 16 7.86 -2.83 1.07
CA VAL A 16 9.16 -3.52 0.92
C VAL A 16 10.33 -2.55 1.15
N ILE A 17 10.26 -1.32 0.61
CA ILE A 17 11.29 -0.30 0.81
C ILE A 17 11.41 0.07 2.30
N ALA A 18 10.29 0.22 3.01
CA ALA A 18 10.30 0.51 4.44
C ALA A 18 10.97 -0.61 5.25
N ILE A 19 10.73 -1.88 4.91
CA ILE A 19 11.39 -3.02 5.56
C ILE A 19 12.90 -3.00 5.30
N VAL A 20 13.34 -2.80 4.05
CA VAL A 20 14.76 -2.81 3.69
C VAL A 20 15.54 -1.77 4.48
N ILE A 21 15.02 -0.55 4.57
CA ILE A 21 15.72 0.51 5.28
C ILE A 21 15.68 0.25 6.79
N GLY A 22 14.57 -0.25 7.36
CA GLY A 22 14.51 -0.65 8.77
C GLY A 22 15.54 -1.74 9.14
N ILE A 23 15.74 -2.72 8.26
CA ILE A 23 16.77 -3.76 8.43
C ILE A 23 18.18 -3.15 8.36
N TYR A 24 18.44 -2.22 7.43
CA TYR A 24 19.72 -1.53 7.33
C TYR A 24 20.07 -0.79 8.63
N THR A 25 19.12 -0.03 9.19
CA THR A 25 19.34 0.68 10.47
C THR A 25 19.52 -0.27 11.64
N PHE A 26 18.83 -1.41 11.64
CA PHE A 26 19.02 -2.45 12.66
C PHE A 26 20.42 -3.06 12.59
N ILE A 27 20.91 -3.41 11.39
CA ILE A 27 22.27 -3.94 11.19
C ILE A 27 23.32 -2.91 11.63
N GLN A 28 23.13 -1.63 11.30
CA GLN A 28 24.04 -0.56 11.71
C GLN A 28 24.10 -0.37 13.24
N HIS A 29 23.01 -0.67 13.96
CA HIS A 29 23.00 -0.68 15.41
C HIS A 29 23.81 -1.85 15.98
N LEU A 30 23.68 -3.06 15.42
CA LEU A 30 24.46 -4.23 15.86
C LEU A 30 25.96 -4.10 15.60
N SER A 31 26.36 -3.43 14.52
CA SER A 31 27.77 -3.25 14.16
C SER A 31 28.57 -2.31 15.07
N GLY A 32 27.94 -1.70 16.09
CA GLY A 32 28.64 -0.86 17.09
C GLY A 32 29.23 0.46 16.55
N THR A 33 29.08 0.73 15.25
CA THR A 33 29.48 1.98 14.57
C THR A 33 28.53 3.14 14.83
N ALA A 34 27.45 2.92 15.56
CA ALA A 34 26.43 3.91 15.78
C ALA A 34 26.78 4.82 16.97
N THR A 35 26.84 6.12 16.70
CA THR A 35 27.03 7.17 17.71
C THR A 35 25.98 7.07 18.81
N THR A 36 26.40 7.27 20.06
CA THR A 36 25.56 7.15 21.26
C THR A 36 24.26 7.95 21.11
N GLY A 37 23.11 7.29 21.30
CA GLY A 37 21.77 7.89 21.18
C GLY A 37 21.19 7.92 19.76
N TRP A 38 22.00 7.80 18.72
CA TRP A 38 21.51 7.82 17.33
C TRP A 38 20.72 6.55 16.98
N SER A 39 21.19 5.39 17.43
CA SER A 39 20.50 4.12 17.16
C SER A 39 19.14 3.99 17.82
N SER A 40 18.98 4.42 19.08
CA SER A 40 17.67 4.31 19.75
C SER A 40 16.64 5.24 19.13
N LEU A 41 17.06 6.43 18.71
CA LEU A 41 16.24 7.42 18.03
C LEU A 41 15.82 6.90 16.65
N MET A 42 16.77 6.38 15.87
CA MET A 42 16.48 5.76 14.58
C MET A 42 15.57 4.54 14.71
N LEU A 43 15.85 3.63 15.65
CA LEU A 43 15.02 2.45 15.90
C LEU A 43 13.57 2.84 16.20
N SER A 44 13.37 3.88 17.01
CA SER A 44 12.03 4.38 17.36
C SER A 44 11.31 4.97 16.15
N ILE A 45 11.99 5.79 15.34
CA ILE A 45 11.43 6.36 14.11
C ILE A 45 11.07 5.25 13.12
N TRP A 46 11.94 4.26 12.94
CA TRP A 46 11.70 3.12 12.04
C TRP A 46 10.55 2.23 12.51
N ALA A 47 10.45 1.97 13.82
CA ALA A 47 9.34 1.21 14.38
C ALA A 47 8.00 1.93 14.15
N ILE A 48 7.94 3.23 14.45
CA ILE A 48 6.72 4.02 14.26
C ILE A 48 6.41 4.18 12.76
N GLY A 49 7.42 4.45 11.94
CA GLY A 49 7.30 4.59 10.50
C GLY A 49 6.81 3.32 9.81
N GLY A 50 7.30 2.15 10.25
CA GLY A 50 6.83 0.85 9.78
C GLY A 50 5.34 0.62 10.09
N VAL A 51 4.91 0.91 11.32
CA VAL A 51 3.50 0.82 11.73
C VAL A 51 2.62 1.80 10.95
N GLN A 52 3.09 3.03 10.71
CA GLN A 52 2.37 4.03 9.91
C GLN A 52 2.20 3.59 8.46
N MET A 53 3.26 3.06 7.83
CA MET A 53 3.18 2.54 6.45
C MET A 53 2.24 1.35 6.32
N MET A 54 2.25 0.42 7.30
CA MET A 54 1.30 -0.68 7.35
C MET A 54 -0.15 -0.17 7.44
N SER A 55 -0.39 0.84 8.29
CA SER A 55 -1.71 1.47 8.45
C SER A 55 -2.18 2.14 7.14
N LEU A 56 -1.30 2.87 6.45
CA LEU A 56 -1.59 3.50 5.16
C LEU A 56 -1.88 2.46 4.06
N GLY A 57 -1.20 1.31 4.07
CA GLY A 57 -1.49 0.21 3.15
C GLY A 57 -2.91 -0.33 3.31
N VAL A 58 -3.34 -0.57 4.55
CA VAL A 58 -4.71 -1.01 4.86
C VAL A 58 -5.73 0.04 4.43
N VAL A 59 -5.52 1.31 4.78
CA VAL A 59 -6.42 2.42 4.38
C VAL A 59 -6.53 2.53 2.86
N GLY A 60 -5.41 2.37 2.13
CA GLY A 60 -5.41 2.38 0.67
C GLY A 60 -6.26 1.26 0.05
N GLU A 61 -6.24 0.05 0.63
CA GLU A 61 -7.10 -1.05 0.18
C GLU A 61 -8.58 -0.72 0.40
N TYR A 62 -8.92 -0.20 1.59
CA TYR A 62 -10.29 0.20 1.91
C TYR A 62 -10.81 1.29 0.98
N ILE A 63 -10.03 2.35 0.73
CA ILE A 63 -10.40 3.42 -0.20
C ILE A 63 -10.55 2.86 -1.63
N GLY A 64 -9.68 1.93 -2.03
CA GLY A 64 -9.80 1.25 -3.33
C GLY A 64 -11.12 0.50 -3.48
N ARG A 65 -11.56 -0.20 -2.44
CA ARG A 65 -12.87 -0.88 -2.40
C ARG A 65 -14.02 0.13 -2.48
N ILE A 66 -14.00 1.18 -1.65
CA ILE A 66 -15.02 2.24 -1.67
C ILE A 66 -15.11 2.88 -3.06
N TYR A 67 -13.97 3.22 -3.67
CA TYR A 67 -13.95 3.79 -5.02
C TYR A 67 -14.58 2.84 -6.05
N SER A 68 -14.37 1.52 -5.92
CA SER A 68 -14.99 0.54 -6.81
C SER A 68 -16.51 0.44 -6.63
N GLU A 69 -16.98 0.63 -5.40
CA GLU A 69 -18.40 0.56 -5.00
C GLU A 69 -19.15 1.82 -5.44
N VAL A 70 -18.56 2.99 -5.23
CA VAL A 70 -19.11 4.30 -5.64
C VAL A 70 -19.14 4.44 -7.17
N LYS A 71 -18.20 3.81 -7.90
CA LYS A 71 -18.13 3.96 -9.36
C LYS A 71 -19.29 3.30 -10.12
N GLN A 72 -20.18 2.54 -9.45
CA GLN A 72 -21.40 1.93 -9.99
C GLN A 72 -21.31 1.58 -11.48
N ARG A 73 -20.28 0.83 -11.90
CA ARG A 73 -20.18 0.42 -13.31
C ARG A 73 -21.26 -0.65 -13.54
N PRO A 74 -22.26 -0.41 -14.40
CA PRO A 74 -23.22 -1.44 -14.75
C PRO A 74 -22.44 -2.64 -15.29
N ARG A 75 -22.67 -3.82 -14.71
CA ARG A 75 -21.93 -5.05 -15.04
C ARG A 75 -22.18 -5.52 -16.48
N PHE A 76 -23.21 -4.99 -17.12
CA PHE A 76 -23.67 -5.43 -18.43
C PHE A 76 -24.18 -4.20 -19.19
N ILE A 77 -23.77 -4.07 -20.46
CA ILE A 77 -24.45 -3.21 -21.43
C ILE A 77 -25.49 -4.12 -22.06
N VAL A 78 -26.77 -3.86 -21.80
CA VAL A 78 -27.85 -4.60 -22.48
C VAL A 78 -27.87 -4.08 -23.92
N GLU A 79 -27.27 -4.84 -24.83
CA GLU A 79 -27.45 -4.63 -26.26
C GLU A 79 -28.88 -5.10 -26.57
N GLN A 80 -29.81 -4.16 -26.79
CA GLN A 80 -31.14 -4.50 -27.29
C GLN A 80 -30.96 -5.10 -28.68
N ASN A 81 -31.05 -6.42 -28.78
CA ASN A 81 -31.19 -7.08 -30.06
C ASN A 81 -32.57 -6.72 -30.64
N SER A 82 -32.55 -5.82 -31.62
CA SER A 82 -33.67 -5.41 -32.46
C SER A 82 -34.13 -6.52 -33.42
N TYR A 83 -34.29 -7.75 -32.93
CA TYR A 83 -34.84 -8.88 -33.67
C TYR A 83 -36.10 -9.38 -32.98
N VAL A 84 -37.08 -8.50 -32.83
CA VAL A 84 -38.49 -8.88 -32.79
C VAL A 84 -39.21 -7.96 -33.76
N GLU A 85 -38.90 -8.12 -35.04
CA GLU A 85 -39.81 -7.72 -36.10
C GLU A 85 -40.36 -9.01 -36.73
N LYS A 86 -41.54 -9.40 -36.21
CA LYS A 86 -42.67 -10.12 -36.81
C LYS A 86 -43.29 -11.12 -35.85
#